data_AF-A0A437UU12-F1
#
_entry.id   AF-A0A437UU12-F1
#
_cell.length_a   1.000
_cell.length_b   1.000
_cell.length_c   1.000
_cell.angle_alpha   90.00
_cell.angle_beta   90.00
_cell.angle_gamma   90.00
#
_symmetry.space_group_name_H-M   'P 1'
#
loop_
_entity.id
_entity.type
_entity.pdbx_description
1 polymer ?
#
loop_
_entity_poly.entity_id
_entity_poly.type
_entity_poly.pdbx_seq_one_letter_code
_entity_poly.pdbx_strand_id
1 'polypeptide(L)'
;MDNVFESDAEALWQDTLDLLEEQHISEPLSAMLRSCEPRLLEDGTITISTSMRLVQKTILKNSATIENCLAQAAFENISLEVTLVPASERVDERIPSHREEHEQQKDDDLWDNLSKEAKAADNPLVETITDNDSRLTFKRFIQGDENIFAYQAALQVAEGVNKQTYNPLFIYGKSGLGKTHLLRAIQNYISKNDPMRLCVYKDASTFMSEYVNAMQNRDKGDFETLKNNYHGIDVLIIDDIQTFLNKTNTITFFFDLFNYLSSNGKQIVLAADRSPAQLGMGKSGFDERITSRLGSGFSISIQVPSFELKLLLITAFYKRQKEDAQLTHIPFMDGTIAEADLKFMAEHAGSNIRDIEGFVQSCIIMAARKQKAGESFSHDDIMRIADEKWPMSKKQITVAQIQRLVETYYDVSHNDLIGDKRNKELMEPRHIAIWLSRELTDSTLADIGKRFGGRSHATIKHSISWVEKQKKEDKTFYDQIFRIHDTIVENA
;
A
#
# COMPACT_ATOMS: atom_id res chain seq x y z
N MET A 1 7.10 38.70 -17.97
CA MET A 1 5.88 38.27 -18.70
C MET A 1 6.40 37.27 -19.71
N ASP A 2 6.56 36.03 -19.27
CA ASP A 2 7.08 34.96 -20.10
C ASP A 2 6.02 33.88 -20.12
N ASN A 3 5.23 33.88 -21.20
CA ASN A 3 4.31 32.79 -21.51
C ASN A 3 5.15 31.54 -21.77
N VAL A 4 4.96 30.52 -20.92
CA VAL A 4 5.39 29.16 -21.18
C VAL A 4 4.58 28.69 -22.39
N PHE A 5 5.19 28.62 -23.56
CA PHE A 5 4.62 27.88 -24.69
C PHE A 5 4.73 26.40 -24.33
N GLU A 6 3.60 25.81 -23.95
CA GLU A 6 3.38 24.37 -23.84
C GLU A 6 3.66 23.74 -25.22
N SER A 7 4.46 22.67 -25.28
CA SER A 7 4.76 22.03 -26.58
C SER A 7 3.50 21.37 -27.15
N ASP A 8 3.35 21.34 -28.48
CA ASP A 8 2.18 20.72 -29.14
C ASP A 8 1.99 19.25 -28.72
N ALA A 9 3.08 18.56 -28.39
CA ALA A 9 3.05 17.20 -27.85
C ALA A 9 2.50 17.13 -26.41
N GLU A 10 2.82 18.11 -25.55
CA GLU A 10 2.28 18.20 -24.18
C GLU A 10 0.78 18.52 -24.19
N ALA A 11 0.37 19.49 -25.01
CA ALA A 11 -1.04 19.87 -25.14
C ALA A 11 -1.89 18.69 -25.65
N LEU A 12 -1.46 18.05 -26.75
CA LEU A 12 -2.16 16.88 -27.30
C LEU A 12 -2.23 15.71 -26.31
N TRP A 13 -1.14 15.49 -25.55
CA TRP A 13 -1.11 14.43 -24.55
C TRP A 13 -2.05 14.73 -23.40
N GLN A 14 -2.12 15.99 -22.94
CA GLN A 14 -3.03 16.40 -21.87
C GLN A 14 -4.50 16.25 -22.29
N ASP A 15 -4.87 16.69 -23.50
CA ASP A 15 -6.23 16.51 -24.04
C ASP A 15 -6.60 15.03 -24.18
N THR A 16 -5.62 14.19 -24.55
CA THR A 16 -5.80 12.74 -24.63
C THR A 16 -6.05 12.12 -23.25
N LEU A 17 -5.33 12.58 -22.22
CA LEU A 17 -5.54 12.13 -20.84
C LEU A 17 -6.94 12.48 -20.34
N ASP A 18 -7.42 13.68 -20.65
CA ASP A 18 -8.74 14.15 -20.25
C ASP A 18 -9.85 13.33 -20.94
N LEU A 19 -9.74 13.08 -22.25
CA LEU A 19 -10.65 12.19 -22.99
C LEU A 19 -10.63 10.74 -22.47
N LEU A 20 -9.47 10.23 -22.08
CA LEU A 20 -9.37 8.90 -21.48
C LEU A 20 -10.06 8.84 -20.10
N GLU A 21 -10.01 9.91 -19.32
CA GLU A 21 -10.73 10.01 -18.05
C GLU A 21 -12.25 10.07 -18.24
N GLU A 22 -12.73 10.78 -19.27
CA GLU A 22 -14.14 10.76 -19.68
C GLU A 22 -14.61 9.37 -20.10
N GLN A 23 -13.73 8.57 -20.72
CA GLN A 23 -14.01 7.18 -21.10
C GLN A 23 -13.88 6.17 -19.93
N HIS A 24 -13.68 6.65 -18.70
CA HIS A 24 -13.63 5.83 -17.48
C HIS A 24 -12.57 4.72 -17.51
N ILE A 25 -11.36 5.01 -18.02
CA ILE A 25 -10.23 4.09 -17.87
C ILE A 25 -9.95 3.82 -16.38
N SER A 26 -9.38 2.66 -16.08
CA SER A 26 -9.07 2.30 -14.69
C SER A 26 -8.09 3.29 -14.06
N GLU A 27 -8.29 3.69 -12.80
CA GLU A 27 -7.37 4.57 -12.05
C GLU A 27 -5.88 4.15 -12.14
N PRO A 28 -5.52 2.85 -12.07
CA PRO A 28 -4.13 2.42 -12.27
C PRO A 28 -3.58 2.77 -13.65
N LEU A 29 -4.39 2.66 -14.71
CA LEU A 29 -3.98 3.01 -16.07
C LEU A 29 -3.85 4.54 -16.23
N SER A 30 -4.79 5.32 -15.67
CA SER A 30 -4.69 6.79 -15.66
C SER A 30 -3.41 7.26 -14.96
N ALA A 31 -3.12 6.72 -13.77
CA ALA A 31 -1.90 7.04 -13.05
C ALA A 31 -0.62 6.66 -13.83
N MET A 32 -0.63 5.54 -14.55
CA MET A 32 0.49 5.13 -15.41
C MET A 32 0.68 6.08 -16.60
N LEU A 33 -0.40 6.50 -17.25
CA LEU A 33 -0.33 7.43 -18.39
C LEU A 33 0.12 8.82 -17.96
N ARG A 34 -0.35 9.31 -16.81
CA ARG A 34 0.09 10.57 -16.18
C ARG A 34 1.56 10.54 -15.75
N SER A 35 2.14 9.35 -15.56
CA SER A 35 3.57 9.17 -15.25
C SER A 35 4.48 9.19 -16.48
N CYS A 36 3.93 9.25 -17.70
CA CYS A 36 4.69 9.31 -18.93
C CYS A 36 4.95 10.76 -19.35
N GLU A 37 6.15 11.02 -19.86
CA GLU A 37 6.54 12.34 -20.35
C GLU A 37 6.43 12.35 -21.89
N PRO A 38 5.56 13.19 -22.50
CA PRO A 38 5.55 13.39 -23.94
C PRO A 38 6.85 14.04 -24.39
N ARG A 39 7.42 13.57 -25.50
CA ARG A 39 8.74 13.99 -25.99
C ARG A 39 8.67 14.74 -27.31
N LEU A 40 7.95 14.17 -28.28
CA LEU A 40 7.92 14.66 -29.64
C LEU A 40 6.60 14.30 -30.32
N LEU A 41 6.14 15.17 -31.22
CA LEU A 41 5.03 14.94 -32.14
C LEU A 41 5.52 15.28 -33.55
N GLU A 42 5.77 14.26 -34.37
CA GLU A 42 6.23 14.42 -35.75
C GLU A 42 5.51 13.39 -36.66
N ASP A 43 5.17 13.80 -37.89
CA ASP A 43 4.61 12.94 -38.93
C ASP A 43 3.42 12.04 -38.47
N GLY A 44 2.52 12.58 -37.64
CA GLY A 44 1.35 11.86 -37.14
C GLY A 44 1.68 10.77 -36.10
N THR A 45 2.83 10.87 -35.44
CA THR A 45 3.25 9.97 -34.36
C THR A 45 3.64 10.78 -33.13
N ILE A 46 3.05 10.43 -31.98
CA ILE A 46 3.48 10.97 -30.69
C ILE A 46 4.42 9.98 -30.00
N THR A 47 5.57 10.48 -29.58
CA THR A 47 6.55 9.72 -28.80
C THR A 47 6.43 10.11 -27.33
N ILE A 48 6.13 9.15 -26.48
CA ILE A 48 6.15 9.30 -25.03
C ILE A 48 7.30 8.50 -24.42
N SER A 49 7.75 8.92 -23.25
CA SER A 49 8.83 8.27 -22.51
C SER A 49 8.40 7.79 -21.14
N THR A 50 8.94 6.65 -20.71
CA THR A 50 8.75 6.11 -19.37
C THR A 50 10.01 5.39 -18.88
N SER A 51 10.30 5.47 -17.58
CA SER A 51 11.40 4.74 -16.95
C SER A 51 11.02 3.31 -16.52
N MET A 52 9.74 2.95 -16.61
CA MET A 52 9.20 1.69 -16.09
C MET A 52 8.81 0.73 -17.21
N ARG A 53 9.51 -0.40 -17.33
CA ARG A 53 9.19 -1.46 -18.33
C ARG A 53 7.75 -1.98 -18.22
N LEU A 54 7.20 -2.01 -17.01
CA LEU A 54 5.81 -2.45 -16.78
C LEU A 54 4.80 -1.42 -17.30
N VAL A 55 5.09 -0.12 -17.16
CA VAL A 55 4.26 0.96 -17.70
C VAL A 55 4.28 0.88 -19.22
N GLN A 56 5.46 0.78 -19.84
CA GLN A 56 5.60 0.58 -21.29
C GLN A 56 4.76 -0.62 -21.78
N LYS A 57 4.89 -1.77 -21.12
CA LYS A 57 4.12 -2.97 -21.50
C LYS A 57 2.60 -2.79 -21.33
N THR A 58 2.17 -2.01 -20.35
CA THR A 58 0.75 -1.78 -20.08
C THR A 58 0.16 -0.77 -21.07
N ILE A 59 0.91 0.27 -21.44
CA ILE A 59 0.52 1.24 -22.46
C ILE A 59 0.42 0.56 -23.83
N LEU A 60 1.43 -0.23 -24.23
CA LEU A 60 1.40 -0.98 -25.48
C LEU A 60 0.25 -1.99 -25.56
N LYS A 61 -0.23 -2.50 -24.43
CA LYS A 61 -1.43 -3.37 -24.38
C LYS A 61 -2.73 -2.61 -24.59
N ASN A 62 -2.75 -1.31 -24.31
CA ASN A 62 -3.92 -0.45 -24.44
C ASN A 62 -3.75 0.56 -25.60
N SER A 63 -2.78 0.35 -26.50
CA SER A 63 -2.43 1.30 -27.56
C SER A 63 -3.63 1.68 -28.42
N ALA A 64 -4.46 0.71 -28.84
CA ALA A 64 -5.64 0.98 -29.66
C ALA A 64 -6.64 1.94 -28.99
N THR A 65 -6.81 1.86 -27.67
CA THR A 65 -7.69 2.78 -26.94
C THR A 65 -7.07 4.17 -26.85
N ILE A 66 -5.76 4.23 -26.59
CA ILE A 66 -5.03 5.49 -26.45
C ILE A 66 -4.93 6.21 -27.80
N GLU A 67 -4.63 5.50 -28.88
CA GLU A 67 -4.58 6.00 -30.25
C GLU A 67 -5.96 6.50 -30.72
N ASN A 68 -7.05 5.87 -30.29
CA ASN A 68 -8.40 6.38 -30.57
C ASN A 68 -8.66 7.72 -29.87
N CYS A 69 -8.22 7.88 -28.62
CA CYS A 69 -8.32 9.16 -27.91
C CYS A 69 -7.38 10.22 -28.49
N LEU A 70 -6.15 9.84 -28.86
CA LEU A 70 -5.22 10.71 -29.58
C LEU A 70 -5.82 11.19 -30.90
N ALA A 71 -6.48 10.31 -31.64
CA ALA A 71 -7.10 10.67 -32.90
C ALA A 71 -8.31 11.59 -32.73
N GLN A 72 -9.05 11.43 -31.63
CA GLN A 72 -10.13 12.34 -31.27
C GLN A 72 -9.60 13.72 -30.83
N ALA A 73 -8.52 13.77 -30.06
CA ALA A 73 -7.89 15.02 -29.62
C ALA A 73 -7.24 15.78 -30.79
N ALA A 74 -6.55 15.08 -31.70
CA ALA A 74 -5.86 15.67 -32.85
C ALA A 74 -6.77 15.92 -34.07
N PHE A 75 -7.98 15.34 -34.10
CA PHE A 75 -8.87 15.29 -35.27
C PHE A 75 -8.23 14.62 -36.52
N GLU A 76 -7.19 13.82 -36.33
CA GLU A 76 -6.49 13.05 -37.35
C GLU A 76 -5.88 11.78 -36.75
N ASN A 77 -5.49 10.79 -37.56
CA ASN A 77 -4.92 9.55 -37.00
C ASN A 77 -3.52 9.79 -36.46
N ILE A 78 -3.34 9.59 -35.14
CA ILE A 78 -2.05 9.68 -34.46
C ILE A 78 -1.64 8.31 -33.93
N SER A 79 -0.42 7.88 -34.25
CA SER A 79 0.19 6.64 -33.75
C SER A 79 0.96 6.89 -32.46
N LEU A 80 1.00 5.89 -31.56
CA LEU A 80 1.69 6.00 -30.27
C LEU A 80 3.00 5.21 -30.26
N GLU A 81 4.12 5.90 -30.01
CA GLU A 81 5.41 5.27 -29.71
C GLU A 81 5.82 5.48 -28.24
N VAL A 82 6.34 4.41 -27.61
CA VAL A 82 6.72 4.43 -26.19
C VAL A 82 8.18 4.04 -26.01
N THR A 83 8.98 4.99 -25.57
CA THR A 83 10.43 4.83 -25.39
C THR A 83 10.77 4.59 -23.93
N LEU A 84 11.64 3.60 -23.67
CA LEU A 84 12.14 3.35 -22.31
C LEU A 84 13.39 4.20 -22.08
N VAL A 85 13.30 5.19 -21.19
CA VAL A 85 14.45 6.05 -20.87
C VAL A 85 14.96 5.69 -19.47
N PRO A 86 16.25 5.33 -19.31
CA PRO A 86 16.85 5.12 -17.98
C PRO A 86 16.70 6.38 -17.13
N ALA A 87 16.40 6.22 -15.83
CA ALA A 87 16.17 7.35 -14.91
C ALA A 87 17.34 8.36 -14.81
N SER A 88 18.50 8.03 -15.36
CA SER A 88 19.72 8.85 -15.40
C SER A 88 19.83 9.82 -16.59
N GLU A 89 18.98 9.73 -17.60
CA GLU A 89 19.02 10.61 -18.79
C GLU A 89 17.82 11.56 -18.80
N ARG A 90 17.74 12.42 -17.79
CA ARG A 90 16.98 13.68 -17.89
C ARG A 90 17.95 14.76 -18.33
N VAL A 91 18.12 14.91 -19.65
CA VAL A 91 18.89 16.02 -20.22
C VAL A 91 17.92 17.17 -20.48
N ASP A 92 17.97 18.20 -19.64
CA ASP A 92 17.49 19.53 -19.98
C ASP A 92 18.42 20.10 -21.07
N GLU A 93 17.97 20.11 -22.32
CA GLU A 93 18.65 20.78 -23.42
C GLU A 93 18.48 22.31 -23.33
N ARG A 94 18.98 22.97 -22.28
CA ARG A 94 19.23 24.41 -22.28
C ARG A 94 20.38 24.75 -21.35
N ILE A 95 21.59 24.99 -21.90
CA ILE A 95 22.50 26.08 -21.55
C ILE A 95 23.63 26.14 -22.62
N PRO A 96 23.94 27.32 -23.19
CA PRO A 96 25.07 27.50 -24.10
C PRO A 96 26.41 27.43 -23.37
N SER A 97 27.43 27.03 -24.12
CA SER A 97 28.84 26.96 -23.75
C SER A 97 29.34 28.15 -22.91
N HIS A 98 29.85 27.87 -21.71
CA HIS A 98 31.00 28.56 -21.14
C HIS A 98 31.87 27.56 -20.38
N ARG A 99 33.05 27.31 -20.93
CA ARG A 99 34.17 26.67 -20.23
C ARG A 99 34.79 27.70 -19.29
N GLU A 100 35.36 27.18 -18.20
CA GLU A 100 36.23 27.83 -17.20
C GLU A 100 35.50 28.42 -15.98
N GLU A 101 35.22 27.56 -14.99
CA GLU A 101 35.17 27.88 -13.54
C GLU A 101 34.90 26.58 -12.74
N HIS A 102 35.88 25.66 -12.72
CA HIS A 102 35.82 24.43 -11.91
C HIS A 102 37.05 24.36 -10.99
N GLU A 103 37.03 25.11 -9.91
CA GLU A 103 37.97 24.88 -8.79
C GLU A 103 37.39 25.26 -7.41
N GLN A 104 36.35 26.10 -7.33
CA GLN A 104 35.70 26.45 -6.05
C GLN A 104 34.52 25.56 -5.63
N GLN A 105 33.91 24.81 -6.55
CA GLN A 105 32.71 24.00 -6.26
C GLN A 105 33.01 22.68 -5.51
N LYS A 106 34.24 22.18 -5.55
CA LYS A 106 34.62 20.93 -4.86
C LYS A 106 34.76 21.08 -3.35
N ASP A 107 35.18 22.26 -2.88
CA ASP A 107 35.36 22.50 -1.45
C ASP A 107 34.01 22.70 -0.76
N ASP A 108 33.07 23.44 -1.36
CA ASP A 108 31.71 23.62 -0.81
C ASP A 108 30.94 22.29 -0.68
N ASP A 109 31.03 21.39 -1.67
CA ASP A 109 30.41 20.06 -1.60
C ASP A 109 31.03 19.18 -0.50
N LEU A 110 32.34 19.33 -0.23
CA LEU A 110 33.03 18.60 0.85
C LEU A 110 32.59 19.09 2.23
N TRP A 111 32.48 20.41 2.42
CA TRP A 111 32.00 21.00 3.69
C TRP A 111 30.51 20.73 3.93
N ASP A 112 29.66 20.73 2.90
CA ASP A 112 28.24 20.39 3.01
C ASP A 112 28.03 18.90 3.35
N ASN A 113 28.84 18.01 2.76
CA ASN A 113 28.78 16.58 3.07
C ASN A 113 29.27 16.26 4.49
N LEU A 114 30.37 16.86 4.94
CA LEU A 114 30.87 16.73 6.32
C LEU A 114 29.86 17.30 7.35
N SER A 115 29.18 18.39 7.01
CA SER A 115 28.14 19.00 7.86
C SER A 115 26.87 18.16 7.93
N LYS A 116 26.49 17.47 6.84
CA LYS A 116 25.40 16.50 6.84
C LYS A 116 25.76 15.22 7.57
N GLU A 117 27.01 14.74 7.47
CA GLU A 117 27.48 13.55 8.19
C GLU A 117 27.46 13.78 9.70
N ALA A 118 27.89 14.96 10.16
CA ALA A 118 27.81 15.38 11.55
C ALA A 118 26.36 15.51 12.05
N LYS A 119 25.45 16.09 11.25
CA LYS A 119 24.02 16.18 11.58
C LYS A 119 23.32 14.82 11.56
N ALA A 120 23.75 13.91 10.69
CA ALA A 120 23.21 12.57 10.59
C ALA A 120 23.54 11.71 11.82
N ALA A 121 24.76 11.88 12.36
CA ALA A 121 25.23 11.17 13.54
C ALA A 121 24.61 11.65 14.86
N ASP A 122 24.03 12.86 14.91
CA ASP A 122 23.63 13.53 16.16
C ASP A 122 22.11 13.72 16.33
N ASN A 123 21.28 13.33 15.34
CA ASN A 123 19.83 13.41 15.49
C ASN A 123 19.30 12.26 16.38
N PRO A 124 18.76 12.53 17.59
CA PRO A 124 18.38 11.49 18.55
C PRO A 124 17.15 10.66 18.12
N LEU A 125 16.46 11.06 17.04
CA LEU A 125 15.32 10.33 16.51
C LEU A 125 15.73 9.20 15.55
N VAL A 126 16.95 9.22 15.04
CA VAL A 126 17.45 8.22 14.08
C VAL A 126 17.93 7.00 14.85
N GLU A 127 17.26 5.87 14.64
CA GLU A 127 17.64 4.60 15.26
C GLU A 127 18.90 4.03 14.59
N THR A 128 19.88 3.58 15.40
CA THR A 128 21.01 2.81 14.89
C THR A 128 20.53 1.41 14.49
N ILE A 129 20.39 1.17 13.19
CA ILE A 129 19.99 -0.13 12.66
C ILE A 129 21.23 -1.02 12.60
N THR A 130 21.27 -2.06 13.43
CA THR A 130 22.34 -3.06 13.34
C THR A 130 22.00 -4.14 12.30
N ASP A 131 23.01 -4.60 11.55
CA ASP A 131 22.84 -5.62 10.50
C ASP A 131 22.21 -6.94 11.00
N ASN A 132 22.31 -7.22 12.31
CA ASN A 132 21.78 -8.44 12.93
C ASN A 132 20.29 -8.35 13.33
N ASP A 133 19.69 -7.16 13.35
CA ASP A 133 18.36 -6.99 13.95
C ASP A 133 17.21 -7.01 12.93
N SER A 134 17.47 -6.59 11.69
CA SER A 134 16.35 -6.29 10.79
C SER A 134 15.93 -7.45 9.88
N ARG A 135 15.14 -8.36 10.43
CA ARG A 135 14.43 -9.41 9.65
C ARG A 135 13.38 -8.84 8.69
N LEU A 136 13.04 -7.56 8.81
CA LEU A 136 12.02 -6.86 8.04
C LEU A 136 12.61 -6.13 6.81
N THR A 137 13.18 -6.88 5.87
CA THR A 137 13.79 -6.33 4.64
C THR A 137 12.97 -6.66 3.39
N PHE A 138 13.17 -5.89 2.31
CA PHE A 138 12.54 -6.20 1.01
C PHE A 138 12.84 -7.62 0.54
N LYS A 139 14.08 -8.09 0.71
CA LYS A 139 14.50 -9.47 0.39
C LYS A 139 13.66 -10.53 1.13
N ARG A 140 13.21 -10.23 2.35
CA ARG A 140 12.41 -11.16 3.16
C ARG A 140 10.90 -11.00 2.94
N PHE A 141 10.44 -9.96 2.25
CA PHE A 141 9.04 -9.76 1.94
C PHE A 141 8.58 -10.72 0.83
N ILE A 142 7.49 -11.47 1.06
CA ILE A 142 6.93 -12.39 0.07
C ILE A 142 5.86 -11.68 -0.73
N GLN A 143 6.06 -11.64 -2.05
CA GLN A 143 5.22 -10.92 -2.99
C GLN A 143 4.13 -11.84 -3.57
N GLY A 144 2.96 -11.27 -3.80
CA GLY A 144 1.84 -11.84 -4.54
C GLY A 144 1.00 -10.73 -5.16
N ASP A 145 0.00 -11.08 -5.95
CA ASP A 145 -0.88 -10.11 -6.62
C ASP A 145 -1.57 -9.16 -5.61
N GLU A 146 -1.74 -9.60 -4.36
CA GLU A 146 -2.38 -8.89 -3.26
C GLU A 146 -1.56 -7.74 -2.69
N ASN A 147 -0.24 -7.77 -2.88
CA ASN A 147 0.70 -6.85 -2.22
C ASN A 147 1.81 -6.31 -3.14
N ILE A 148 1.85 -6.74 -4.41
CA ILE A 148 2.91 -6.38 -5.36
C ILE A 148 3.03 -4.87 -5.58
N PHE A 149 1.91 -4.15 -5.68
CA PHE A 149 1.93 -2.70 -5.88
C PHE A 149 2.44 -1.94 -4.64
N ALA A 150 2.04 -2.39 -3.45
CA ALA A 150 2.54 -1.81 -2.20
C ALA A 150 4.05 -2.05 -2.05
N TYR A 151 4.53 -3.25 -2.41
CA TYR A 151 5.96 -3.56 -2.43
C TYR A 151 6.74 -2.66 -3.39
N GLN A 152 6.26 -2.50 -4.63
CA GLN A 152 6.92 -1.67 -5.65
C GLN A 152 6.96 -0.19 -5.25
N ALA A 153 5.86 0.35 -4.73
CA ALA A 153 5.81 1.72 -4.26
C ALA A 153 6.76 1.96 -3.08
N ALA A 154 6.80 1.02 -2.12
CA ALA A 154 7.74 1.07 -1.00
C ALA A 154 9.20 1.05 -1.48
N LEU A 155 9.54 0.19 -2.44
CA LEU A 155 10.88 0.11 -3.01
C LEU A 155 11.30 1.42 -3.68
N GLN A 156 10.43 2.02 -4.50
CA GLN A 156 10.72 3.29 -5.18
C GLN A 156 10.94 4.44 -4.19
N VAL A 157 10.14 4.50 -3.12
CA VAL A 157 10.32 5.48 -2.05
C VAL A 157 11.67 5.31 -1.35
N ALA A 158 12.06 4.06 -1.10
CA ALA A 158 13.35 3.71 -0.50
C ALA A 158 14.53 4.11 -1.41
N GLU A 159 14.41 3.87 -2.72
CA GLU A 159 15.37 4.29 -3.75
C GLU A 159 15.39 5.81 -3.98
N GLY A 160 14.41 6.55 -3.45
CA GLY A 160 14.33 8.00 -3.61
C GLY A 160 13.78 8.46 -4.97
N VAL A 161 13.10 7.56 -5.68
CA VAL A 161 12.47 7.83 -6.98
C VAL A 161 11.00 8.24 -6.76
N ASN A 162 10.40 8.97 -7.71
CA ASN A 162 8.98 9.36 -7.71
C ASN A 162 8.51 10.12 -6.45
N LYS A 163 9.43 10.83 -5.78
CA LYS A 163 9.15 11.57 -4.54
C LYS A 163 7.98 12.55 -4.65
N GLN A 164 7.73 13.14 -5.83
CA GLN A 164 6.60 14.07 -5.98
C GLN A 164 5.26 13.35 -6.05
N THR A 165 5.18 12.21 -6.75
CA THR A 165 3.93 11.46 -6.92
C THR A 165 3.58 10.65 -5.67
N TYR A 166 4.59 10.12 -4.96
CA TYR A 166 4.39 9.20 -3.84
C TYR A 166 4.60 9.86 -2.48
N ASN A 167 4.25 11.15 -2.35
CA ASN A 167 4.35 11.88 -1.08
C ASN A 167 3.00 12.49 -0.66
N PRO A 168 2.34 11.95 0.38
CA PRO A 168 2.76 10.77 1.15
C PRO A 168 2.57 9.46 0.38
N LEU A 169 3.37 8.45 0.72
CA LEU A 169 3.04 7.05 0.42
C LEU A 169 2.16 6.53 1.55
N PHE A 170 0.93 6.17 1.25
CA PHE A 170 -0.05 5.71 2.24
C PHE A 170 -0.39 4.23 2.02
N ILE A 171 0.07 3.35 2.90
CA ILE A 171 -0.15 1.91 2.82
C ILE A 171 -1.23 1.49 3.83
N TYR A 172 -2.32 0.88 3.36
CA TYR A 172 -3.40 0.47 4.27
C TYR A 172 -3.87 -0.95 4.08
N GLY A 173 -4.53 -1.51 5.09
CA GLY A 173 -5.10 -2.85 5.06
C GLY A 173 -5.21 -3.44 6.46
N LYS A 174 -5.91 -4.57 6.58
CA LYS A 174 -6.15 -5.24 7.89
C LYS A 174 -4.85 -5.52 8.65
N SER A 175 -4.97 -5.75 9.95
CA SER A 175 -3.82 -6.08 10.80
C SER A 175 -3.10 -7.34 10.30
N GLY A 176 -1.77 -7.35 10.40
CA GLY A 176 -0.97 -8.54 10.07
C GLY A 176 -0.80 -8.84 8.58
N LEU A 177 -1.07 -7.90 7.67
CA LEU A 177 -0.86 -8.10 6.22
C LEU A 177 0.53 -7.67 5.70
N GLY A 178 1.44 -7.22 6.57
CA GLY A 178 2.82 -6.87 6.19
C GLY A 178 3.10 -5.37 6.02
N LYS A 179 2.21 -4.48 6.46
CA LYS A 179 2.43 -3.01 6.46
C LYS A 179 3.73 -2.63 7.18
N THR A 180 3.85 -3.00 8.46
CA THR A 180 5.05 -2.77 9.28
C THR A 180 6.31 -3.35 8.63
N HIS A 181 6.22 -4.50 7.96
CA HIS A 181 7.35 -5.08 7.23
C HIS A 181 7.80 -4.16 6.10
N LEU A 182 6.90 -3.67 5.25
CA LEU A 182 7.25 -2.74 4.17
C LEU A 182 7.83 -1.43 4.72
N LEU A 183 7.24 -0.86 5.77
CA LEU A 183 7.71 0.38 6.39
C LEU A 183 9.14 0.23 6.94
N ARG A 184 9.40 -0.86 7.68
CA ARG A 184 10.74 -1.17 8.17
C ARG A 184 11.70 -1.52 7.03
N ALA A 185 11.23 -2.18 5.97
CA ALA A 185 12.04 -2.46 4.79
C ALA A 185 12.54 -1.19 4.09
N ILE A 186 11.71 -0.14 4.00
CA ILE A 186 12.11 1.19 3.54
C ILE A 186 13.23 1.74 4.43
N GLN A 187 13.00 1.78 5.75
CA GLN A 187 13.97 2.31 6.71
C GLN A 187 15.32 1.58 6.62
N ASN A 188 15.29 0.24 6.61
CA ASN A 188 16.48 -0.60 6.49
C ASN A 188 17.22 -0.38 5.18
N TYR A 189 16.48 -0.25 4.08
CA TYR A 189 17.07 -0.01 2.78
C TYR A 189 17.78 1.35 2.75
N ILE A 190 17.14 2.40 3.26
CA ILE A 190 17.74 3.74 3.31
C ILE A 190 18.96 3.73 4.23
N SER A 191 18.83 3.23 5.46
CA SER A 191 19.95 3.17 6.42
C SER A 191 21.17 2.43 5.87
N LYS A 192 20.98 1.43 5.01
CA LYS A 192 22.06 0.66 4.40
C LYS A 192 22.65 1.28 3.14
N ASN A 193 21.81 1.81 2.25
CA ASN A 193 22.23 2.24 0.90
C ASN A 193 22.40 3.75 0.78
N ASP A 194 21.76 4.53 1.65
CA ASP A 194 21.82 5.99 1.70
C ASP A 194 21.81 6.47 3.18
N PRO A 195 22.88 6.20 3.96
CA PRO A 195 22.92 6.53 5.39
C PRO A 195 22.82 8.03 5.68
N MET A 196 23.07 8.87 4.67
CA MET A 196 23.01 10.33 4.75
C MET A 196 21.57 10.86 4.73
N ARG A 197 20.64 10.07 4.20
CA ARG A 197 19.22 10.42 4.15
C ARG A 197 18.55 10.02 5.46
N LEU A 198 18.33 11.01 6.33
CA LEU A 198 17.86 10.79 7.69
C LEU A 198 16.44 10.23 7.71
N CYS A 199 16.33 8.93 8.00
CA CYS A 199 15.08 8.20 7.99
C CYS A 199 14.66 7.83 9.40
N VAL A 200 13.52 8.37 9.84
CA VAL A 200 12.94 8.10 11.16
C VAL A 200 11.68 7.26 11.01
N TYR A 201 11.67 6.10 11.67
CA TYR A 201 10.48 5.30 11.86
C TYR A 201 9.91 5.53 13.25
N LYS A 202 8.59 5.67 13.37
CA LYS A 202 7.86 5.61 14.64
C LYS A 202 6.56 4.85 14.45
N ASP A 203 6.21 4.00 15.41
CA ASP A 203 4.81 3.66 15.58
C ASP A 203 4.07 4.86 16.20
N ALA A 204 2.76 4.95 15.95
CA ALA A 204 1.95 6.06 16.44
C ALA A 204 1.96 6.21 17.98
N SER A 205 2.14 5.12 18.74
CA SER A 205 2.19 5.20 20.21
C SER A 205 3.48 5.88 20.68
N THR A 206 4.62 5.50 20.10
CA THR A 206 5.91 6.13 20.37
C THR A 206 5.88 7.61 19.99
N PHE A 207 5.35 7.97 18.81
CA PHE A 207 5.20 9.37 18.39
C PHE A 207 4.35 10.18 19.37
N MET A 208 3.22 9.62 19.84
CA MET A 208 2.39 10.25 20.87
C MET A 208 3.14 10.45 22.19
N SER A 209 3.85 9.44 22.66
CA SER A 209 4.62 9.51 23.90
C SER A 209 5.71 10.59 23.83
N GLU A 210 6.43 10.69 22.71
CA GLU A 210 7.42 11.76 22.49
C GLU A 210 6.79 13.14 22.55
N TYR A 211 5.66 13.34 21.85
CA TYR A 211 4.92 14.60 21.89
C TYR A 211 4.47 14.96 23.32
N VAL A 212 3.87 14.01 24.05
CA VAL A 212 3.38 14.22 25.41
C VAL A 212 4.54 14.58 26.35
N ASN A 213 5.65 13.85 26.28
CA ASN A 213 6.81 14.08 27.13
C ASN A 213 7.46 15.45 26.87
N ALA A 214 7.58 15.84 25.59
CA ALA A 214 8.13 17.14 25.22
C ALA A 214 7.20 18.29 25.64
N MET A 215 5.89 18.09 25.57
CA MET A 215 4.92 19.09 26.00
C MET A 215 4.84 19.23 27.54
N GLN A 216 5.06 18.15 28.30
CA GLN A 216 5.20 18.20 29.76
C GLN A 216 6.44 18.99 30.21
N ASN A 217 7.51 18.96 29.41
CA ASN A 217 8.76 19.68 29.67
C ASN A 217 8.92 20.92 28.78
N ARG A 218 7.82 21.52 28.30
CA ARG A 218 7.86 22.66 27.38
C ARG A 218 8.68 23.83 27.91
N ASP A 219 8.60 24.11 29.21
CA ASP A 219 9.36 25.21 29.84
C ASP A 219 10.88 25.01 29.78
N LYS A 220 11.35 23.78 29.52
CA LYS A 220 12.77 23.44 29.35
C LYS A 220 13.23 23.52 27.89
N GLY A 221 12.33 23.83 26.95
CA GLY A 221 12.63 23.86 25.52
C GLY A 221 12.60 22.50 24.82
N ASP A 222 12.12 21.45 25.50
CA ASP A 222 12.07 20.08 24.95
C ASP A 222 11.13 19.99 23.73
N PHE A 223 10.06 20.79 23.71
CA PHE A 223 9.12 20.84 22.59
C PHE A 223 9.75 21.42 21.32
N GLU A 224 10.46 22.55 21.44
CA GLU A 224 11.21 23.17 20.36
C GLU A 224 12.33 22.25 19.87
N THR A 225 13.02 21.57 20.79
CA THR A 225 14.04 20.57 20.47
C THR A 225 13.45 19.40 19.68
N LEU A 226 12.33 18.83 20.13
CA LEU A 226 11.63 17.76 19.42
C LEU A 226 11.24 18.20 18.00
N LYS A 227 10.68 19.40 17.86
CA LYS A 227 10.30 19.97 16.57
C LYS A 227 11.50 20.12 15.63
N ASN A 228 12.62 20.64 16.14
CA ASN A 228 13.86 20.78 15.37
C ASN A 228 14.41 19.42 14.92
N ASN A 229 14.37 18.41 15.80
CA ASN A 229 14.81 17.06 15.47
C ASN A 229 13.98 16.48 14.33
N TYR A 230 12.65 16.63 14.38
CA TYR A 230 11.75 16.18 13.31
C TYR A 230 11.89 17.00 12.03
N HIS A 231 12.12 18.32 12.11
CA HIS A 231 12.37 19.15 10.94
C HIS A 231 13.68 18.79 10.23
N GLY A 232 14.66 18.27 10.97
CA GLY A 232 15.98 17.89 10.46
C GLY A 232 16.02 16.58 9.68
N ILE A 233 14.91 15.85 9.52
CA ILE A 233 14.89 14.53 8.85
C ILE A 233 14.60 14.65 7.35
N ASP A 234 14.91 13.59 6.60
CA ASP A 234 14.62 13.48 5.18
C ASP A 234 13.44 12.56 4.87
N VAL A 235 13.19 11.58 5.74
CA VAL A 235 12.09 10.62 5.61
C VAL A 235 11.43 10.39 6.97
N LEU A 236 10.12 10.62 7.02
CA LEU A 236 9.28 10.27 8.15
C LEU A 236 8.43 9.05 7.80
N ILE A 237 8.53 8.00 8.62
CA ILE A 237 7.71 6.81 8.52
C ILE A 237 6.87 6.67 9.79
N ILE A 238 5.54 6.75 9.68
CA ILE A 238 4.63 6.51 10.81
C ILE A 238 3.79 5.26 10.56
N ASP A 239 3.85 4.30 11.48
CA ASP A 239 3.00 3.10 11.48
C ASP A 239 1.77 3.28 12.39
N ASP A 240 0.68 2.57 12.05
CA ASP A 240 -0.59 2.53 12.77
C ASP A 240 -1.20 3.91 13.11
N ILE A 241 -1.30 4.82 12.12
CA ILE A 241 -1.79 6.20 12.33
C ILE A 241 -3.22 6.29 12.89
N GLN A 242 -4.04 5.24 12.75
CA GLN A 242 -5.38 5.16 13.35
C GLN A 242 -5.33 5.32 14.88
N THR A 243 -4.18 5.08 15.50
CA THR A 243 -3.97 5.28 16.94
C THR A 243 -4.10 6.76 17.34
N PHE A 244 -3.92 7.71 16.41
CA PHE A 244 -4.12 9.13 16.69
C PHE A 244 -5.60 9.53 16.79
N LEU A 245 -6.56 8.68 16.41
CA LEU A 245 -7.98 9.02 16.49
C LEU A 245 -8.36 9.48 17.92
N ASN A 246 -9.12 10.57 18.01
CA ASN A 246 -9.45 11.28 19.26
C ASN A 246 -8.27 11.94 20.01
N LYS A 247 -7.07 12.02 19.44
CA LYS A 247 -5.90 12.67 20.06
C LYS A 247 -5.62 14.02 19.42
N THR A 248 -6.55 14.97 19.57
CA THR A 248 -6.56 16.27 18.87
C THR A 248 -5.20 16.97 18.88
N ASN A 249 -4.54 17.06 20.05
CA ASN A 249 -3.25 17.74 20.16
C ASN A 249 -2.13 17.03 19.38
N THR A 250 -2.09 15.70 19.43
CA THR A 250 -1.12 14.91 18.65
C THR A 250 -1.41 15.01 17.15
N ILE A 251 -2.68 14.98 16.76
CA ILE A 251 -3.10 15.17 15.37
C ILE A 251 -2.61 16.52 14.85
N THR A 252 -2.85 17.60 15.59
CA THR A 252 -2.39 18.94 15.22
C THR A 252 -0.87 18.98 15.05
N PHE A 253 -0.12 18.45 16.02
CA PHE A 253 1.34 18.41 15.95
C PHE A 253 1.85 17.59 14.75
N PHE A 254 1.28 16.40 14.53
CA PHE A 254 1.61 15.56 13.37
C PHE A 254 1.31 16.29 12.06
N PHE A 255 0.18 16.99 11.98
CA PHE A 255 -0.23 17.68 10.76
C PHE A 255 0.62 18.92 10.46
N ASP A 256 1.02 19.68 11.49
CA ASP A 256 1.98 20.77 11.34
C ASP A 256 3.32 20.25 10.83
N LEU A 257 3.80 19.14 11.39
CA LEU A 257 5.01 18.46 10.93
C LEU A 257 4.87 17.94 9.49
N PHE A 258 3.75 17.31 9.16
CA PHE A 258 3.43 16.81 7.82
C PHE A 258 3.54 17.94 6.79
N ASN A 259 2.92 19.09 7.05
CA ASN A 259 2.95 20.24 6.14
C ASN A 259 4.38 20.79 5.98
N TYR A 260 5.13 20.88 7.08
CA TYR A 260 6.53 21.30 7.04
C TYR A 260 7.36 20.36 6.16
N LEU A 261 7.31 19.05 6.42
CA LEU A 261 8.08 18.05 5.68
C LEU A 261 7.70 18.02 4.20
N SER A 262 6.40 17.99 3.90
CA SER A 262 5.88 17.96 2.54
C SER A 262 6.31 19.21 1.74
N SER A 263 6.16 20.41 2.32
CA SER A 263 6.56 21.66 1.65
C SER A 263 8.07 21.80 1.43
N ASN A 264 8.89 21.09 2.23
CA ASN A 264 10.34 21.05 2.09
C ASN A 264 10.83 19.83 1.28
N GLY A 265 9.94 19.17 0.54
CA GLY A 265 10.29 18.03 -0.32
C GLY A 265 10.77 16.78 0.44
N LYS A 266 10.54 16.72 1.76
CA LYS A 266 10.86 15.56 2.60
C LYS A 266 9.82 14.47 2.40
N GLN A 267 10.25 13.22 2.45
CA GLN A 267 9.39 12.07 2.18
C GLN A 267 8.57 11.70 3.41
N ILE A 268 7.28 11.42 3.20
CA ILE A 268 6.38 10.92 4.24
C ILE A 268 5.85 9.55 3.80
N VAL A 269 5.90 8.57 4.71
CA VAL A 269 5.33 7.23 4.52
C VAL A 269 4.45 6.92 5.71
N LEU A 270 3.20 6.53 5.45
CA LEU A 270 2.19 6.29 6.47
C LEU A 270 1.60 4.90 6.29
N ALA A 271 1.29 4.24 7.41
CA ALA A 271 0.50 3.03 7.40
C ALA A 271 -0.72 3.10 8.32
N ALA A 272 -1.81 2.48 7.87
CA ALA A 272 -3.08 2.43 8.59
C ALA A 272 -3.80 1.09 8.46
N ASP A 273 -4.76 0.82 9.35
CA ASP A 273 -5.65 -0.34 9.23
C ASP A 273 -6.73 -0.16 8.13
N ARG A 274 -6.98 1.07 7.70
CA ARG A 274 -8.02 1.46 6.74
C ARG A 274 -7.57 2.63 5.85
N SER A 275 -8.28 2.90 4.77
CA SER A 275 -7.95 3.97 3.82
C SER A 275 -8.04 5.38 4.45
N PRO A 276 -7.44 6.41 3.83
CA PRO A 276 -7.57 7.80 4.30
C PRO A 276 -9.03 8.24 4.46
N ALA A 277 -9.89 7.92 3.50
CA ALA A 277 -11.32 8.23 3.57
C ALA A 277 -12.01 7.53 4.76
N GLN A 278 -11.70 6.25 4.99
CA GLN A 278 -12.24 5.48 6.12
C GLN A 278 -11.74 5.98 7.49
N LEU A 279 -10.59 6.64 7.56
CA LEU A 279 -10.13 7.26 8.81
C LEU A 279 -10.92 8.52 9.19
N GLY A 280 -11.61 9.14 8.24
CA GLY A 280 -12.52 10.26 8.50
C GLY A 280 -13.93 9.83 8.89
N MET A 281 -14.22 8.52 8.85
CA MET A 281 -15.55 7.98 9.14
C MET A 281 -15.83 7.91 10.64
N GLY A 282 -17.09 8.20 11.01
CA GLY A 282 -17.58 8.13 12.38
C GLY A 282 -17.34 9.39 13.21
N LYS A 283 -17.95 9.46 14.41
CA LYS A 283 -17.93 10.64 15.30
C LYS A 283 -16.53 11.03 15.82
N SER A 284 -15.57 10.12 15.67
CA SER A 284 -14.20 10.19 16.16
C SER A 284 -13.15 10.19 15.05
N GLY A 285 -13.58 10.28 13.79
CA GLY A 285 -12.72 10.29 12.61
C GLY A 285 -11.82 11.51 12.53
N PHE A 286 -10.77 11.44 11.72
CA PHE A 286 -10.02 12.62 11.32
C PHE A 286 -10.92 13.59 10.56
N ASP A 287 -10.63 14.89 10.65
CA ASP A 287 -11.33 15.86 9.83
C ASP A 287 -11.03 15.65 8.32
N GLU A 288 -11.90 16.21 7.49
CA GLU A 288 -11.81 16.09 6.03
C GLU A 288 -10.50 16.68 5.49
N ARG A 289 -9.99 17.74 6.12
CA ARG A 289 -8.72 18.37 5.75
C ARG A 289 -7.54 17.41 5.92
N ILE A 290 -7.51 16.67 7.03
CA ILE A 290 -6.47 15.68 7.31
C ILE A 290 -6.58 14.52 6.33
N THR A 291 -7.77 13.93 6.18
CA THR A 291 -7.96 12.78 5.30
C THR A 291 -7.66 13.09 3.84
N SER A 292 -7.98 14.30 3.37
CA SER A 292 -7.59 14.79 2.04
C SER A 292 -6.07 14.82 1.85
N ARG A 293 -5.31 15.30 2.85
CA ARG A 293 -3.82 15.33 2.79
C ARG A 293 -3.19 13.96 2.93
N LEU A 294 -3.75 13.10 3.78
CA LEU A 294 -3.30 11.71 3.90
C LEU A 294 -3.46 10.96 2.57
N GLY A 295 -4.48 11.32 1.78
CA GLY A 295 -4.76 10.74 0.47
C GLY A 295 -4.20 11.50 -0.73
N SER A 296 -3.48 12.62 -0.54
CA SER A 296 -3.07 13.49 -1.66
C SER A 296 -1.90 12.95 -2.48
N GLY A 297 -1.19 11.95 -1.97
CA GLY A 297 -0.09 11.26 -2.66
C GLY A 297 -0.54 9.91 -3.21
N PHE A 298 0.28 8.88 -3.00
CA PHE A 298 -0.03 7.53 -3.48
C PHE A 298 -0.61 6.66 -2.37
N SER A 299 -1.91 6.39 -2.45
CA SER A 299 -2.61 5.51 -1.52
C SER A 299 -2.77 4.11 -2.10
N ILE A 300 -2.29 3.09 -1.39
CA ILE A 300 -2.33 1.70 -1.85
C ILE A 300 -2.73 0.74 -0.74
N SER A 301 -3.63 -0.18 -1.07
CA SER A 301 -4.07 -1.23 -0.16
C SER A 301 -3.19 -2.47 -0.24
N ILE A 302 -2.93 -3.13 0.88
CA ILE A 302 -2.52 -4.53 0.96
C ILE A 302 -3.75 -5.39 1.18
N GLN A 303 -3.95 -6.38 0.30
CA GLN A 303 -5.10 -7.28 0.36
C GLN A 303 -4.78 -8.53 1.20
N VAL A 304 -5.83 -9.24 1.64
CA VAL A 304 -5.68 -10.53 2.33
C VAL A 304 -5.12 -11.58 1.37
N PRO A 305 -4.24 -12.47 1.82
CA PRO A 305 -3.55 -13.41 0.94
C PRO A 305 -4.52 -14.44 0.34
N SER A 306 -4.42 -14.65 -0.97
CA SER A 306 -5.02 -15.81 -1.65
C SER A 306 -4.39 -17.12 -1.19
N PHE A 307 -4.98 -18.23 -1.61
CA PHE A 307 -4.38 -19.56 -1.42
C PHE A 307 -2.94 -19.61 -1.96
N GLU A 308 -2.71 -19.05 -3.15
CA GLU A 308 -1.41 -19.00 -3.80
C GLU A 308 -0.39 -18.25 -2.95
N LEU A 309 -0.74 -17.06 -2.45
CA LEU A 309 0.15 -16.29 -1.58
C LEU A 309 0.34 -16.99 -0.21
N LYS A 310 -0.69 -17.62 0.36
CA LYS A 310 -0.57 -18.41 1.61
C LYS A 310 0.43 -19.55 1.45
N LEU A 311 0.37 -20.28 0.33
CA LEU A 311 1.31 -21.37 0.05
C LEU A 311 2.75 -20.86 -0.07
N LEU A 312 2.96 -19.73 -0.76
CA LEU A 312 4.27 -19.08 -0.85
C LEU A 312 4.78 -18.65 0.53
N LEU A 313 3.93 -18.03 1.35
CA LEU A 313 4.25 -17.62 2.72
C LEU A 313 4.63 -18.81 3.59
N ILE A 314 3.79 -19.85 3.63
CA ILE A 314 4.01 -21.07 4.42
C ILE A 314 5.32 -21.74 4.03
N THR A 315 5.56 -21.89 2.73
CA THR A 315 6.80 -22.49 2.20
C THR A 315 8.02 -21.65 2.57
N ALA A 316 7.93 -20.33 2.45
CA ALA A 316 9.02 -19.43 2.78
C ALA A 316 9.33 -19.41 4.29
N PHE A 317 8.30 -19.36 5.13
CA PHE A 317 8.45 -19.42 6.59
C PHE A 317 9.02 -20.76 7.02
N TYR A 318 8.56 -21.86 6.45
CA TYR A 318 9.09 -23.19 6.72
C TYR A 318 10.59 -23.28 6.41
N LYS A 319 11.00 -22.86 5.20
CA LYS A 319 12.41 -22.87 4.80
C LYS A 319 13.27 -21.99 5.70
N ARG A 320 12.85 -20.75 5.94
CA ARG A 320 13.58 -19.80 6.78
C ARG A 320 13.72 -20.28 8.22
N GLN A 321 12.66 -20.83 8.81
CA GLN A 321 12.72 -21.34 10.18
C GLN A 321 13.63 -22.56 10.30
N LYS A 322 13.70 -23.41 9.27
CA LYS A 322 14.68 -24.51 9.23
C LYS A 322 16.11 -24.02 9.09
N GLU A 323 16.36 -23.03 8.24
CA GLU A 323 17.68 -22.38 8.11
C GLU A 323 18.10 -21.73 9.44
N ASP A 324 17.20 -20.97 10.05
CA ASP A 324 17.45 -20.28 11.33
C ASP A 324 17.71 -21.30 12.47
N ALA A 325 17.00 -22.43 12.49
CA ALA A 325 17.22 -23.50 13.46
C ALA A 325 18.58 -24.18 13.33
N GLN A 326 19.09 -24.34 12.10
CA GLN A 326 20.44 -24.85 11.87
C GLN A 326 21.52 -23.91 12.40
N LEU A 327 21.29 -22.59 12.31
CA LEU A 327 22.23 -21.56 12.76
C LEU A 327 22.19 -21.33 14.28
N THR A 328 21.01 -21.46 14.90
CA THR A 328 20.77 -21.06 16.29
C THR A 328 20.62 -22.22 17.26
N HIS A 329 20.64 -23.47 16.77
CA HIS A 329 20.46 -24.70 17.55
C HIS A 329 19.21 -24.69 18.47
N ILE A 330 18.13 -24.04 18.04
CA ILE A 330 16.88 -24.01 18.80
C ILE A 330 16.26 -25.42 18.81
N PRO A 331 15.98 -26.01 19.99
CA PRO A 331 15.40 -27.34 20.09
C PRO A 331 14.02 -27.43 19.41
N PHE A 332 13.73 -28.58 18.80
CA PHE A 332 12.42 -28.92 18.20
C PHE A 332 12.01 -28.05 17.01
N MET A 333 12.97 -27.42 16.32
CA MET A 333 12.73 -26.65 15.08
C MET A 333 13.27 -27.37 13.83
N ASP A 334 13.60 -28.66 13.96
CA ASP A 334 14.15 -29.55 12.93
C ASP A 334 13.09 -30.44 12.25
N GLY A 335 11.82 -30.26 12.60
CA GLY A 335 10.69 -31.03 12.07
C GLY A 335 10.61 -30.99 10.55
N THR A 336 10.40 -32.16 9.94
CA THR A 336 10.23 -32.29 8.49
C THR A 336 8.75 -32.39 8.15
N ILE A 337 8.28 -31.54 7.25
CA ILE A 337 6.89 -31.46 6.78
C ILE A 337 6.92 -31.71 5.27
N ALA A 338 6.07 -32.60 4.76
CA ALA A 338 6.04 -32.90 3.33
C ALA A 338 5.40 -31.76 2.53
N GLU A 339 5.69 -31.66 1.24
CA GLU A 339 5.11 -30.61 0.39
C GLU A 339 3.57 -30.69 0.32
N ALA A 340 3.01 -31.90 0.33
CA ALA A 340 1.57 -32.11 0.39
C ALA A 340 0.95 -31.53 1.67
N ASP A 341 1.64 -31.68 2.81
CA ASP A 341 1.22 -31.13 4.10
C ASP A 341 1.33 -29.60 4.12
N LEU A 342 2.36 -29.01 3.52
CA LEU A 342 2.48 -27.55 3.37
C LEU A 342 1.33 -26.98 2.54
N LYS A 343 0.89 -27.71 1.51
CA LYS A 343 -0.30 -27.35 0.73
C LYS A 343 -1.56 -27.44 1.57
N PHE A 344 -1.75 -28.53 2.31
CA PHE A 344 -2.89 -28.71 3.21
C PHE A 344 -2.94 -27.64 4.31
N MET A 345 -1.78 -27.25 4.86
CA MET A 345 -1.63 -26.11 5.76
C MET A 345 -2.15 -24.81 5.12
N ALA A 346 -1.85 -24.55 3.85
CA ALA A 346 -2.31 -23.33 3.15
C ALA A 346 -3.83 -23.29 2.95
N GLU A 347 -4.47 -24.45 2.75
CA GLU A 347 -5.93 -24.57 2.64
C GLU A 347 -6.65 -24.18 3.95
N HIS A 348 -6.00 -24.43 5.10
CA HIS A 348 -6.58 -24.23 6.44
C HIS A 348 -6.03 -23.01 7.17
N ALA A 349 -5.10 -22.29 6.56
CA ALA A 349 -4.52 -21.09 7.12
C ALA A 349 -5.49 -19.90 7.04
N GLY A 350 -5.48 -19.06 8.09
CA GLY A 350 -6.21 -17.79 8.12
C GLY A 350 -5.66 -16.74 7.14
N SER A 351 -6.09 -15.49 7.30
CA SER A 351 -5.74 -14.36 6.43
C SER A 351 -4.57 -13.52 6.95
N ASN A 352 -4.31 -13.56 8.26
CA ASN A 352 -3.28 -12.76 8.92
C ASN A 352 -1.91 -13.43 8.78
N ILE A 353 -0.95 -12.76 8.12
CA ILE A 353 0.38 -13.30 7.82
C ILE A 353 1.17 -13.60 9.10
N ARG A 354 0.99 -12.79 10.15
CA ARG A 354 1.64 -13.03 11.46
C ARG A 354 1.13 -14.33 12.08
N ASP A 355 -0.18 -14.58 12.00
CA ASP A 355 -0.77 -15.82 12.52
C ASP A 355 -0.37 -17.02 11.66
N ILE A 356 -0.23 -16.85 10.34
CA ILE A 356 0.30 -17.87 9.42
C ILE A 356 1.74 -18.25 9.80
N GLU A 357 2.61 -17.29 10.08
CA GLU A 357 3.99 -17.58 10.52
C GLU A 357 4.01 -18.38 11.83
N GLY A 358 3.18 -18.00 12.80
CA GLY A 358 3.03 -18.72 14.06
C GLY A 358 2.39 -20.11 13.91
N PHE A 359 1.51 -20.29 12.93
CA PHE A 359 0.94 -21.58 12.54
C PHE A 359 2.02 -22.51 11.98
N VAL A 360 2.84 -22.02 11.03
CA VAL A 360 3.98 -22.76 10.48
C VAL A 360 4.94 -23.20 11.58
N GLN A 361 5.28 -22.29 12.49
CA GLN A 361 6.16 -22.60 13.63
C GLN A 361 5.58 -23.71 14.51
N SER A 362 4.28 -23.63 14.81
CA SER A 362 3.58 -24.64 15.61
C SER A 362 3.59 -26.02 14.94
N CYS A 363 3.38 -26.08 13.61
CA CYS A 363 3.46 -27.30 12.83
C CYS A 363 4.88 -27.89 12.81
N ILE A 364 5.93 -27.07 12.65
CA ILE A 364 7.33 -27.53 12.71
C ILE A 364 7.64 -28.17 14.06
N ILE A 365 7.25 -27.51 15.15
CA ILE A 365 7.46 -28.03 16.52
C ILE A 365 6.73 -29.35 16.73
N MET A 366 5.49 -29.46 16.25
CA MET A 366 4.71 -30.69 16.34
C MET A 366 5.36 -31.82 15.53
N ALA A 367 5.76 -31.54 14.28
CA ALA A 367 6.44 -32.50 13.43
C ALA A 367 7.75 -33.00 14.05
N ALA A 368 8.55 -32.10 14.64
CA ALA A 368 9.78 -32.46 15.34
C ALA A 368 9.51 -33.39 16.54
N ARG A 369 8.45 -33.12 17.32
CA ARG A 369 8.04 -33.95 18.45
C ARG A 369 7.60 -35.35 18.00
N LYS A 370 6.72 -35.42 16.99
CA LYS A 370 6.23 -36.69 16.41
C LYS A 370 7.40 -37.53 15.86
N GLN A 371 8.29 -36.91 15.10
CA GLN A 371 9.47 -37.57 14.56
C GLN A 371 10.36 -38.17 15.67
N LYS A 372 10.58 -37.44 16.77
CA LYS A 372 11.34 -37.95 17.93
C LYS A 372 10.63 -39.10 18.64
N ALA A 373 9.30 -39.14 18.62
CA ALA A 373 8.50 -40.24 19.16
C ALA A 373 8.37 -41.44 18.20
N GLY A 374 8.89 -41.34 16.97
CA GLY A 374 8.70 -42.36 15.93
C GLY A 374 7.32 -42.35 15.29
N GLU A 375 6.57 -41.26 15.45
CA GLU A 375 5.23 -41.05 14.89
C GLU A 375 5.28 -40.17 13.63
N SER A 376 4.30 -40.32 12.73
CA SER A 376 4.15 -39.46 11.56
C SER A 376 3.36 -38.20 11.90
N PHE A 377 3.78 -37.05 11.36
CA PHE A 377 2.96 -35.84 11.31
C PHE A 377 1.82 -36.04 10.31
N SER A 378 0.60 -35.68 10.69
CA SER A 378 -0.62 -36.00 9.92
C SER A 378 -1.50 -34.77 9.66
N HIS A 379 -2.46 -34.90 8.74
CA HIS A 379 -3.47 -33.87 8.50
C HIS A 379 -4.28 -33.54 9.77
N ASP A 380 -4.54 -34.51 10.65
CA ASP A 380 -5.25 -34.28 11.91
C ASP A 380 -4.46 -33.37 12.86
N ASP A 381 -3.13 -33.49 12.86
CA ASP A 381 -2.27 -32.58 13.62
C ASP A 381 -2.36 -31.15 13.07
N ILE A 382 -2.37 -30.99 11.75
CA ILE A 382 -2.51 -29.69 11.08
C ILE A 382 -3.86 -29.05 11.43
N MET A 383 -4.96 -29.81 11.32
CA MET A 383 -6.31 -29.35 11.66
C MET A 383 -6.41 -28.89 13.10
N ARG A 384 -5.87 -29.69 14.04
CA ARG A 384 -5.88 -29.33 15.46
C ARG A 384 -5.14 -28.02 15.73
N ILE A 385 -3.97 -27.83 15.14
CA ILE A 385 -3.20 -26.58 15.30
C ILE A 385 -3.93 -25.40 14.65
N ALA A 386 -4.58 -25.62 13.50
CA ALA A 386 -5.37 -24.61 12.82
C ALA A 386 -6.57 -24.17 13.68
N ASP A 387 -7.30 -25.12 14.27
CA ASP A 387 -8.43 -24.85 15.17
C ASP A 387 -8.00 -24.11 16.45
N GLU A 388 -6.82 -24.42 17.00
CA GLU A 388 -6.24 -23.70 18.14
C GLU A 388 -5.91 -22.23 17.78
N LYS A 389 -5.41 -21.98 16.55
CA LYS A 389 -5.03 -20.64 16.07
C LYS A 389 -6.24 -19.82 15.61
N TRP A 390 -7.21 -20.46 14.97
CA TRP A 390 -8.41 -19.85 14.43
C TRP A 390 -9.66 -20.57 14.96
N PRO A 391 -10.01 -20.36 16.23
CA PRO A 391 -11.18 -21.01 16.83
C PRO A 391 -12.45 -20.61 16.08
N MET A 392 -13.22 -21.62 15.68
CA MET A 392 -14.55 -21.46 15.06
C MET A 392 -15.56 -20.67 15.92
N SER A 393 -15.24 -20.40 17.20
CA SER A 393 -16.07 -19.66 18.16
C SER A 393 -16.02 -18.13 18.02
N LYS A 394 -15.05 -17.57 17.28
CA LYS A 394 -15.21 -16.21 16.76
C LYS A 394 -16.17 -16.31 15.58
N LYS A 395 -17.44 -15.94 15.76
CA LYS A 395 -18.45 -15.88 14.69
C LYS A 395 -17.89 -15.04 13.54
N GLN A 396 -17.27 -15.68 12.55
CA GLN A 396 -16.79 -15.01 11.36
C GLN A 396 -18.01 -14.68 10.51
N ILE A 397 -18.17 -13.41 10.18
CA ILE A 397 -19.20 -12.98 9.23
C ILE A 397 -18.89 -13.63 7.89
N THR A 398 -19.86 -14.37 7.35
CA THR A 398 -19.74 -15.03 6.05
C THR A 398 -20.41 -14.22 4.95
N VAL A 399 -19.93 -14.36 3.71
CA VAL A 399 -20.58 -13.75 2.54
C VAL A 399 -22.06 -14.14 2.44
N ALA A 400 -22.41 -15.37 2.81
CA ALA A 400 -23.80 -15.83 2.82
C ALA A 400 -24.68 -15.12 3.85
N GLN A 401 -24.15 -14.80 5.05
CA GLN A 401 -24.88 -14.00 6.03
C GLN A 401 -25.09 -12.57 5.54
N ILE A 402 -24.07 -11.96 4.91
CA ILE A 402 -24.16 -10.63 4.32
C ILE A 402 -25.22 -10.59 3.22
N GLN A 403 -25.22 -11.58 2.32
CA GLN A 403 -26.23 -11.72 1.27
C GLN A 403 -27.65 -11.74 1.85
N ARG A 404 -27.91 -12.59 2.85
CA ARG A 404 -29.23 -12.68 3.51
C ARG A 404 -29.67 -11.38 4.19
N LEU A 405 -28.74 -10.68 4.84
CA LEU A 405 -29.04 -9.40 5.49
C LEU A 405 -29.36 -8.32 4.46
N VAL A 406 -28.62 -8.26 3.35
CA VAL A 406 -28.91 -7.33 2.25
C VAL A 406 -30.21 -7.69 1.53
N GLU A 407 -30.48 -8.98 1.29
CA GLU A 407 -31.75 -9.47 0.75
C GLU A 407 -32.93 -9.00 1.59
N THR A 408 -32.83 -9.13 2.90
CA THR A 408 -33.87 -8.70 3.85
C THR A 408 -34.02 -7.17 3.87
N TYR A 409 -32.91 -6.43 3.82
CA TYR A 409 -32.94 -4.97 3.90
C TYR A 409 -33.57 -4.31 2.66
N TYR A 410 -33.24 -4.81 1.46
CA TYR A 410 -33.73 -4.24 0.20
C TYR A 410 -34.96 -4.98 -0.37
N ASP A 411 -35.46 -5.99 0.33
CA ASP A 411 -36.55 -6.87 -0.14
C ASP A 411 -36.28 -7.47 -1.53
N VAL A 412 -35.07 -8.01 -1.71
CA VAL A 412 -34.63 -8.63 -2.98
C VAL A 412 -34.43 -10.13 -2.82
N SER A 413 -34.80 -10.90 -3.85
CA SER A 413 -34.58 -12.34 -3.82
C SER A 413 -33.10 -12.70 -3.99
N HIS A 414 -32.65 -13.81 -3.39
CA HIS A 414 -31.27 -14.29 -3.53
C HIS A 414 -30.83 -14.41 -5.00
N ASN A 415 -31.68 -15.00 -5.84
CA ASN A 415 -31.41 -15.18 -7.27
C ASN A 415 -31.25 -13.86 -8.01
N ASP A 416 -32.00 -12.82 -7.63
CA ASP A 416 -31.87 -11.49 -8.23
C ASP A 416 -30.61 -10.77 -7.75
N LEU A 417 -30.18 -10.98 -6.49
CA LEU A 417 -28.94 -10.41 -5.96
C LEU A 417 -27.70 -10.97 -6.68
N ILE A 418 -27.63 -12.30 -6.86
CA ILE A 418 -26.48 -12.97 -7.48
C ILE A 418 -26.57 -13.08 -9.01
N GLY A 419 -27.76 -12.98 -9.59
CA GLY A 419 -27.99 -13.17 -11.03
C GLY A 419 -27.56 -11.99 -11.91
N ASP A 420 -27.62 -12.17 -13.23
CA ASP A 420 -27.06 -11.21 -14.21
C ASP A 420 -28.01 -10.07 -14.61
N LYS A 421 -29.19 -9.97 -14.00
CA LYS A 421 -30.15 -8.90 -14.29
C LYS A 421 -29.55 -7.54 -13.94
N ARG A 422 -29.61 -6.60 -14.90
CA ARG A 422 -29.03 -5.24 -14.81
C ARG A 422 -30.04 -4.17 -14.40
N ASN A 423 -31.14 -4.54 -13.76
CA ASN A 423 -32.17 -3.59 -13.33
C ASN A 423 -31.59 -2.63 -12.28
N LYS A 424 -31.86 -1.33 -12.41
CA LYS A 424 -31.32 -0.28 -11.52
C LYS A 424 -31.59 -0.58 -10.04
N GLU A 425 -32.77 -1.10 -9.72
CA GLU A 425 -33.21 -1.49 -8.37
C GLU A 425 -32.39 -2.65 -7.76
N LEU A 426 -31.74 -3.49 -8.58
CA LEU A 426 -30.91 -4.61 -8.12
C LEU A 426 -29.41 -4.27 -8.09
N MET A 427 -28.99 -3.21 -8.78
CA MET A 427 -27.58 -2.84 -8.90
C MET A 427 -27.02 -2.34 -7.58
N GLU A 428 -27.73 -1.43 -6.90
CA GLU A 428 -27.29 -0.88 -5.61
C GLU A 428 -27.19 -1.94 -4.51
N PRO A 429 -28.23 -2.77 -4.22
CA PRO A 429 -28.13 -3.84 -3.23
C PRO A 429 -26.94 -4.78 -3.48
N ARG A 430 -26.69 -5.10 -4.76
CA ARG A 430 -25.60 -5.98 -5.17
C ARG A 430 -24.23 -5.35 -4.96
N HIS A 431 -24.05 -4.08 -5.34
CA HIS A 431 -22.80 -3.36 -5.09
C HIS A 431 -22.52 -3.27 -3.59
N ILE A 432 -23.54 -2.97 -2.79
CA ILE A 432 -23.44 -2.91 -1.33
C ILE A 432 -23.10 -4.27 -0.73
N ALA A 433 -23.76 -5.35 -1.15
CA ALA A 433 -23.45 -6.71 -0.66
C ALA A 433 -22.01 -7.13 -0.98
N ILE A 434 -21.53 -6.82 -2.19
CA ILE A 434 -20.14 -7.09 -2.60
C ILE A 434 -19.16 -6.26 -1.75
N TRP A 435 -19.44 -4.98 -1.57
CA TRP A 435 -18.60 -4.08 -0.76
C TRP A 435 -18.54 -4.53 0.70
N LEU A 436 -19.69 -4.82 1.33
CA LEU A 436 -19.77 -5.35 2.69
C LEU A 436 -19.04 -6.70 2.81
N SER A 437 -19.14 -7.56 1.79
CA SER A 437 -18.40 -8.83 1.77
C SER A 437 -16.89 -8.63 1.78
N ARG A 438 -16.41 -7.57 1.12
CA ARG A 438 -14.98 -7.23 1.15
C ARG A 438 -14.56 -6.66 2.50
N GLU A 439 -15.40 -5.83 3.11
CA GLU A 439 -15.09 -5.14 4.37
C GLU A 439 -15.15 -6.08 5.58
N LEU A 440 -16.24 -6.84 5.69
CA LEU A 440 -16.59 -7.60 6.89
C LEU A 440 -16.06 -9.04 6.90
N THR A 441 -15.52 -9.51 5.78
CA THR A 441 -15.00 -10.88 5.67
C THR A 441 -13.54 -10.89 5.24
N ASP A 442 -12.89 -12.04 5.39
CA ASP A 442 -11.54 -12.28 4.87
C ASP A 442 -11.55 -12.92 3.49
N SER A 443 -12.68 -12.86 2.78
CA SER A 443 -12.82 -13.42 1.44
C SER A 443 -11.99 -12.64 0.43
N THR A 444 -11.29 -13.36 -0.45
CA THR A 444 -10.61 -12.74 -1.59
C THR A 444 -11.64 -12.19 -2.58
N LEU A 445 -11.21 -11.29 -3.47
CA LEU A 445 -12.09 -10.77 -4.52
C LEU A 445 -12.59 -11.88 -5.46
N ALA A 446 -11.80 -12.94 -5.67
CA ALA A 446 -12.20 -14.12 -6.44
C ALA A 446 -13.27 -14.95 -5.71
N ASP A 447 -13.13 -15.15 -4.39
CA ASP A 447 -14.12 -15.89 -3.59
C ASP A 447 -15.44 -15.15 -3.50
N ILE A 448 -15.39 -13.81 -3.37
CA ILE A 448 -16.57 -12.95 -3.47
C ILE A 448 -17.19 -13.13 -4.87
N GLY A 449 -16.41 -13.04 -5.95
CA GLY A 449 -16.88 -13.30 -7.31
C GLY A 449 -17.65 -14.61 -7.47
N LYS A 450 -17.10 -15.72 -6.96
CA LYS A 450 -17.76 -17.03 -6.95
C LYS A 450 -19.10 -17.01 -6.20
N ARG A 451 -19.18 -16.33 -5.06
CA ARG A 451 -20.41 -16.21 -4.24
C ARG A 451 -21.47 -15.30 -4.88
N PHE A 452 -21.09 -14.46 -5.83
CA PHE A 452 -21.98 -13.56 -6.56
C PHE A 452 -22.14 -13.96 -8.03
N GLY A 453 -22.40 -15.24 -8.30
CA GLY A 453 -22.72 -15.74 -9.64
C GLY A 453 -21.52 -16.00 -10.55
N GLY A 454 -20.32 -16.18 -10.00
CA GLY A 454 -19.11 -16.40 -10.80
C GLY A 454 -18.56 -15.13 -11.47
N ARG A 455 -18.82 -13.96 -10.87
CA ARG A 455 -18.38 -12.67 -11.41
C ARG A 455 -16.87 -12.51 -11.42
N SER A 456 -16.39 -11.82 -12.46
CA SER A 456 -14.96 -11.55 -12.63
C SER A 456 -14.42 -10.62 -11.54
N HIS A 457 -13.10 -10.71 -11.32
CA HIS A 457 -12.36 -9.81 -10.43
C HIS A 457 -12.63 -8.32 -10.72
N ALA A 458 -12.69 -7.95 -12.01
CA ALA A 458 -12.96 -6.59 -12.46
C ALA A 458 -14.37 -6.12 -12.03
N THR A 459 -15.37 -7.00 -12.11
CA THR A 459 -16.75 -6.71 -11.68
C THR A 459 -16.83 -6.45 -10.18
N ILE A 460 -16.08 -7.22 -9.38
CA ILE A 460 -16.01 -7.04 -7.93
C ILE A 460 -15.31 -5.72 -7.58
N LYS A 461 -14.17 -5.42 -8.23
CA LYS A 461 -13.48 -4.14 -8.07
C LYS A 461 -14.35 -2.94 -8.45
N HIS A 462 -15.06 -3.01 -9.57
CA HIS A 462 -16.00 -1.98 -9.99
C HIS A 462 -17.09 -1.76 -8.92
N SER A 463 -17.66 -2.83 -8.38
CA SER A 463 -18.68 -2.72 -7.32
C SER A 463 -18.15 -2.02 -6.07
N ILE A 464 -16.93 -2.34 -5.65
CA ILE A 464 -16.28 -1.71 -4.49
C ILE A 464 -16.02 -0.23 -4.76
N SER A 465 -15.45 0.10 -5.93
CA SER A 465 -15.16 1.48 -6.33
C SER A 465 -16.43 2.33 -6.42
N TRP A 466 -17.52 1.78 -6.97
CA TRP A 466 -18.82 2.45 -7.06
C TRP A 466 -19.35 2.83 -5.67
N VAL A 467 -19.33 1.90 -4.71
CA VAL A 467 -19.75 2.17 -3.33
C VAL A 467 -18.87 3.22 -2.65
N GLU A 468 -17.55 3.11 -2.78
CA GLU A 468 -16.61 4.08 -2.19
C GLU A 468 -16.78 5.49 -2.77
N LYS A 469 -17.06 5.61 -4.07
CA LYS A 469 -17.39 6.91 -4.69
C LYS A 469 -18.69 7.48 -4.13
N GLN A 470 -19.76 6.69 -4.14
CA GLN A 470 -21.07 7.14 -3.67
C GLN A 470 -21.06 7.54 -2.18
N LYS A 471 -20.29 6.83 -1.34
CA LYS A 471 -20.10 7.19 0.07
C LYS A 471 -19.44 8.55 0.29
N LYS A 472 -18.58 8.99 -0.63
CA LYS A 472 -17.92 10.31 -0.55
C LYS A 472 -18.87 11.44 -0.98
N GLU A 473 -19.68 11.18 -2.01
CA GLU A 473 -20.53 12.19 -2.64
C GLU A 473 -21.89 12.35 -1.94
N ASP A 474 -22.40 11.29 -1.30
CA ASP A 474 -23.73 11.26 -0.70
C ASP A 474 -23.71 10.83 0.77
N LYS A 475 -23.96 11.80 1.65
CA LYS A 475 -24.04 11.59 3.11
C LYS A 475 -25.19 10.67 3.51
N THR A 476 -26.33 10.71 2.82
CA THR A 476 -27.48 9.85 3.14
C THR A 476 -27.16 8.41 2.79
N PHE A 477 -26.54 8.18 1.64
CA PHE A 477 -26.03 6.86 1.25
C PHE A 477 -24.97 6.33 2.23
N TYR A 478 -24.06 7.20 2.69
CA TYR A 478 -23.09 6.85 3.72
C TYR A 478 -23.76 6.39 5.01
N ASP A 479 -24.72 7.17 5.54
CA ASP A 479 -25.44 6.83 6.78
C ASP A 479 -26.24 5.53 6.64
N GLN A 480 -26.81 5.27 5.45
CA GLN A 480 -27.51 4.02 5.12
C GLN A 480 -26.57 2.81 5.17
N ILE A 481 -25.43 2.87 4.48
CA ILE A 481 -24.43 1.79 4.49
C ILE A 481 -23.92 1.53 5.91
N PHE A 482 -23.67 2.59 6.67
CA PHE A 482 -23.18 2.48 8.04
C PHE A 482 -24.17 1.72 8.93
N ARG A 483 -25.48 1.96 8.78
CA ARG A 483 -26.52 1.20 9.50
C ARG A 483 -26.55 -0.28 9.12
N ILE A 484 -26.43 -0.60 7.83
CA ILE A 484 -26.41 -1.99 7.36
C ILE A 484 -25.18 -2.71 7.91
N HIS A 485 -24.02 -2.05 7.85
CA HIS A 485 -22.77 -2.54 8.41
C HIS A 485 -22.91 -2.87 9.90
N ASP A 486 -23.37 -1.92 10.72
CA ASP A 486 -23.52 -2.10 12.16
C ASP A 486 -24.50 -3.23 12.50
N THR A 487 -25.61 -3.32 11.76
CA THR A 487 -26.57 -4.42 11.91
C THR A 487 -25.92 -5.78 11.65
N ILE A 488 -25.04 -5.90 10.67
CA ILE A 488 -24.33 -7.17 10.40
C ILE A 488 -23.37 -7.50 11.54
N VAL A 489 -22.65 -6.50 12.05
CA VAL A 489 -21.67 -6.68 13.14
C VAL A 489 -22.35 -7.03 14.46
N GLU A 490 -23.51 -6.42 14.78
CA GLU A 490 -24.27 -6.71 16.00
C GLU A 490 -24.93 -8.09 15.99
N ASN A 491 -25.31 -8.60 14.81
CA ASN A 491 -25.90 -9.94 14.64
C ASN A 491 -24.85 -11.06 14.51
N ALA A 492 -23.58 -10.70 14.34
CA ALA A 492 -22.44 -11.62 14.35
C ALA A 492 -22.04 -12.00 15.79
#